data_AF-A0A5K1AYL6-F1
#
_entry.id   AF-A0A5K1AYL6-F1
#
_cell.length_a   1.000
_cell.length_b   1.000
_cell.length_c   1.000
_cell.angle_alpha   90.00
_cell.angle_beta   90.00
_cell.angle_gamma   90.00
#
_symmetry.space_group_name_H-M   'P 1'
#
loop_
_entity.id
_entity.type
_entity.pdbx_description
1 polymer ?
#
loop_
_entity_poly.entity_id
_entity_poly.type
_entity_poly.pdbx_seq_one_letter_code
_entity_poly.pdbx_strand_id
1 'polypeptide(L)'
;MGNPLLEFYTDFNSRAEFFWSHGLISDPTYRIFSQSCSYSRYVSEYYRGNVSSICSRVMSIVGRETSKFVDKYDVTLDVCISSLQMQSLVLKPT
;
A
#
# COMPACT_ATOMS: atom_id res chain seq x y z
N MET A 1 -18.91 -10.64 -9.30
CA MET A 1 -18.30 -10.05 -8.09
C MET A 1 -17.14 -9.19 -8.54
N GLY A 2 -17.07 -7.91 -8.14
CA GLY A 2 -15.99 -7.00 -8.52
C GLY A 2 -14.97 -6.88 -7.40
N ASN A 3 -13.69 -7.12 -7.71
CA ASN A 3 -12.54 -7.09 -6.78
C ASN A 3 -12.77 -7.76 -5.42
N PRO A 4 -13.32 -8.99 -5.36
CA PRO A 4 -13.54 -9.69 -4.10
C PRO A 4 -12.24 -10.24 -3.51
N LEU A 5 -12.24 -10.44 -2.18
CA LEU A 5 -11.33 -11.36 -1.52
C LEU A 5 -11.89 -12.78 -1.67
N LEU A 6 -11.20 -13.64 -2.40
CA LEU A 6 -11.57 -15.04 -2.68
C LEU A 6 -10.69 -16.02 -1.89
N GLU A 7 -9.38 -15.78 -1.83
CA GLU A 7 -8.44 -16.64 -1.13
C GLU A 7 -7.40 -15.79 -0.40
N PHE A 8 -7.38 -15.90 0.92
CA PHE A 8 -6.63 -15.00 1.80
C PHE A 8 -5.14 -14.94 1.47
N TYR A 9 -4.49 -16.09 1.25
CA TYR A 9 -3.04 -16.09 1.04
C TYR A 9 -2.68 -15.59 -0.36
N THR A 10 -3.38 -16.05 -1.37
CA THR A 10 -3.16 -15.73 -2.78
C THR A 10 -3.43 -14.25 -3.02
N ASP A 11 -4.60 -13.76 -2.64
CA ASP A 11 -5.02 -12.39 -2.90
C ASP A 11 -4.13 -11.40 -2.14
N PHE A 12 -3.84 -11.64 -0.86
CA PHE A 12 -2.97 -10.73 -0.13
C PHE A 12 -1.52 -10.81 -0.62
N ASN A 13 -0.96 -11.99 -0.85
CA ASN A 13 0.44 -12.08 -1.27
C ASN A 13 0.68 -11.55 -2.69
N SER A 14 -0.32 -11.60 -3.57
CA SER A 14 -0.24 -11.00 -4.93
C SER A 14 0.00 -9.48 -4.89
N ARG A 15 -0.30 -8.80 -3.77
CA ARG A 15 -0.12 -7.35 -3.65
C ARG A 15 1.33 -6.91 -3.77
N ALA A 16 2.28 -7.74 -3.34
CA ALA A 16 3.70 -7.46 -3.51
C ALA A 16 4.09 -7.43 -4.99
N GLU A 17 3.62 -8.42 -5.77
CA GLU A 17 3.85 -8.50 -7.21
C GLU A 17 3.13 -7.39 -7.96
N PHE A 18 1.90 -7.06 -7.58
CA PHE A 18 1.16 -5.94 -8.14
C PHE A 18 1.92 -4.63 -7.98
N PHE A 19 2.40 -4.30 -6.76
CA PHE A 19 3.17 -3.07 -6.54
C PHE A 19 4.47 -3.03 -7.34
N TRP A 20 5.18 -4.14 -7.42
CA TRP A 20 6.44 -4.21 -8.16
C TRP A 20 6.24 -4.08 -9.68
N SER A 21 5.32 -4.85 -10.25
CA SER A 21 5.00 -4.82 -11.69
C SER A 21 4.42 -3.49 -12.17
N HIS A 22 3.84 -2.69 -11.27
CA HIS A 22 3.31 -1.35 -11.54
C HIS A 22 4.30 -0.24 -11.16
N GLY A 23 5.56 -0.57 -10.85
CA GLY A 23 6.62 0.41 -10.60
C GLY A 23 6.46 1.22 -9.30
N LEU A 24 5.63 0.75 -8.36
CA LEU A 24 5.37 1.43 -7.09
C LEU A 24 6.44 1.13 -6.03
N ILE A 25 7.18 0.03 -6.20
CA ILE A 25 8.26 -0.39 -5.30
C ILE A 25 9.46 -0.92 -6.07
N SER A 26 10.63 -0.83 -5.46
CA SER A 26 11.91 -1.31 -5.99
C SER A 26 12.10 -2.82 -5.82
N ASP A 27 13.01 -3.44 -6.60
CA ASP A 27 13.34 -4.87 -6.48
C ASP A 27 13.76 -5.28 -5.04
N PRO A 28 14.58 -4.51 -4.29
CA PRO A 28 14.89 -4.84 -2.90
C PRO A 28 13.65 -4.83 -2.01
N THR A 29 12.74 -3.88 -2.23
CA THR A 29 11.49 -3.76 -1.46
C THR A 29 10.54 -4.92 -1.78
N TYR A 30 10.39 -5.30 -3.05
CA TYR A 30 9.63 -6.49 -3.46
C TYR A 30 10.15 -7.74 -2.74
N ARG A 31 11.47 -7.95 -2.72
CA ARG A 31 12.08 -9.12 -2.07
C ARG A 31 11.73 -9.24 -0.59
N ILE A 32 11.89 -8.16 0.19
CA ILE A 32 11.56 -8.18 1.63
C ILE A 32 10.04 -8.24 1.86
N PHE A 33 9.24 -7.66 0.96
CA PHE A 33 7.79 -7.69 1.02
C PHE A 33 7.20 -9.06 0.70
N SER A 34 7.88 -9.86 -0.13
CA SER A 34 7.46 -11.24 -0.41
C SER A 34 8.05 -12.25 0.58
N GLN A 35 9.27 -12.04 1.08
CA GLN A 35 10.01 -13.06 1.83
C GLN A 35 10.11 -12.79 3.34
N SER A 36 10.37 -11.55 3.75
CA SER A 36 10.59 -11.22 5.17
C SER A 36 9.27 -11.02 5.91
N CYS A 37 8.32 -10.35 5.27
CA CYS A 37 6.95 -10.26 5.75
C CYS A 37 5.98 -10.23 4.57
N SER A 38 5.43 -11.39 4.21
CA SER A 38 4.37 -11.48 3.21
C SER A 38 3.16 -10.64 3.64
N TYR A 39 2.43 -10.09 2.67
CA TYR A 39 1.31 -9.20 3.02
C TYR A 39 0.20 -9.93 3.78
N SER A 40 -0.05 -11.21 3.50
CA SER A 40 -1.00 -12.03 4.27
C SER A 40 -0.58 -12.17 5.73
N ARG A 41 0.73 -12.31 6.01
CA ARG A 41 1.28 -12.34 7.37
C ARG A 41 1.07 -10.98 8.06
N TYR A 42 1.40 -9.88 7.40
CA TYR A 42 1.16 -8.54 7.94
C TYR A 42 -0.31 -8.33 8.31
N VAL A 43 -1.23 -8.66 7.40
CA VAL A 43 -2.67 -8.54 7.63
C VAL A 43 -3.12 -9.40 8.82
N SER A 44 -2.65 -10.65 8.91
CA SER A 44 -2.95 -11.54 10.04
C SER A 44 -2.44 -10.98 11.37
N GLU A 45 -1.19 -10.52 11.43
CA GLU A 45 -0.59 -9.92 12.62
C GLU A 45 -1.30 -8.62 13.03
N TYR A 46 -1.68 -7.79 12.06
CA TYR A 46 -2.41 -6.54 12.26
C TYR A 46 -3.77 -6.79 12.91
N TYR A 47 -4.57 -7.73 12.38
CA TYR A 47 -5.88 -8.06 12.97
C TYR A 47 -5.78 -8.75 14.33
N ARG A 48 -4.66 -9.40 14.64
CA ARG A 48 -4.36 -9.93 15.98
C ARG A 48 -3.88 -8.85 16.97
N GLY A 49 -3.65 -7.62 16.51
CA GLY A 49 -3.19 -6.50 17.34
C GLY A 49 -1.71 -6.59 17.75
N ASN A 50 -0.91 -7.46 17.12
CA ASN A 50 0.50 -7.64 17.46
C ASN A 50 1.36 -7.82 16.19
N VAL A 51 1.74 -6.68 15.60
CA VAL A 51 2.60 -6.64 14.41
C VAL A 51 4.07 -6.78 14.80
N SER A 52 4.76 -7.74 14.22
CA SER A 52 6.19 -7.96 14.44
C SER A 52 7.02 -6.75 13.97
N SER A 53 8.18 -6.56 14.58
CA SER A 53 9.12 -5.48 14.21
C SER A 53 9.55 -5.57 12.75
N ILE A 54 9.73 -6.78 12.22
CA ILE A 54 10.08 -7.04 10.82
C ILE A 54 8.93 -6.59 9.91
N CYS A 55 7.69 -7.01 10.17
CA CYS A 55 6.54 -6.62 9.37
C CYS A 55 6.30 -5.09 9.42
N SER A 56 6.46 -4.48 10.58
CA SER A 56 6.35 -3.02 10.74
C SER A 56 7.40 -2.28 9.89
N ARG A 57 8.64 -2.77 9.89
CA ARG A 57 9.73 -2.19 9.09
C ARG A 57 9.51 -2.39 7.59
N VAL A 58 9.11 -3.59 7.17
CA VAL A 58 8.82 -3.89 5.75
C VAL A 58 7.70 -2.98 5.25
N MET A 59 6.58 -2.90 5.97
CA MET A 59 5.45 -2.05 5.56
C MET A 59 5.77 -0.55 5.60
N SER A 60 6.68 -0.12 6.48
CA SER A 60 7.18 1.25 6.47
C SER A 60 7.98 1.58 5.21
N ILE A 61 8.82 0.66 4.73
CA ILE A 61 9.58 0.83 3.49
C ILE A 61 8.63 0.83 2.28
N VAL A 62 7.72 -0.14 2.21
CA VAL A 62 6.69 -0.23 1.17
C VAL A 62 5.90 1.08 1.11
N GLY A 63 5.34 1.53 2.25
CA GLY A 63 4.55 2.76 2.31
C GLY A 63 5.33 4.02 1.94
N ARG A 64 6.64 4.07 2.17
CA ARG A 64 7.49 5.19 1.75
C ARG A 64 7.69 5.22 0.23
N GLU A 65 7.91 4.06 -0.39
CA GLU A 65 8.09 3.97 -1.85
C GLU A 65 6.79 4.22 -2.61
N THR A 66 5.68 3.64 -2.13
CA THR A 66 4.36 3.87 -2.75
C THR A 66 3.89 5.32 -2.59
N SER A 67 4.38 6.03 -1.57
CA SER A 67 4.06 7.43 -1.27
C SER A 67 2.60 7.65 -0.85
N LYS A 68 2.34 8.81 -0.22
CA LYS A 68 0.99 9.28 0.14
C LYS A 68 0.24 9.95 -1.02
N PHE A 69 0.88 10.06 -2.18
CA PHE A 69 0.35 10.72 -3.37
C PHE A 69 -0.18 9.71 -4.42
N VAL A 70 -0.22 8.43 -4.06
CA VAL A 70 -0.81 7.37 -4.90
C VAL A 70 -2.04 6.82 -4.17
N ASP A 71 -3.18 6.74 -4.85
CA ASP A 71 -4.37 6.11 -4.29
C ASP A 71 -4.20 4.58 -4.29
N LYS A 72 -4.40 3.97 -3.12
CA LYS A 72 -4.24 2.52 -2.91
C LYS A 72 -5.35 1.66 -3.54
N TYR A 73 -6.48 2.27 -3.90
CA TYR A 73 -7.63 1.64 -4.56
C TYR A 73 -7.55 1.81 -6.08
N ASP A 74 -6.94 2.88 -6.57
CA ASP A 74 -6.69 3.12 -7.99
C ASP A 74 -5.37 3.88 -8.19
N VAL A 75 -4.34 3.16 -8.63
CA VAL A 75 -2.97 3.69 -8.73
C VAL A 75 -2.80 4.72 -9.85
N THR A 76 -3.82 4.93 -10.69
CA THR A 76 -3.82 5.89 -11.80
C THR A 76 -4.58 7.17 -11.50
N LEU A 77 -5.44 7.17 -10.46
CA LEU A 77 -6.17 8.35 -10.02
C LEU A 77 -5.33 9.20 -9.06
N ASP A 78 -5.67 10.48 -9.00
CA ASP A 78 -5.11 11.40 -8.01
C ASP A 78 -5.71 11.16 -6.61
N VAL A 79 -4.94 11.48 -5.58
CA VAL A 79 -5.40 11.38 -4.20
C VAL A 79 -6.43 12.46 -3.88
N CYS A 80 -7.52 12.06 -3.23
CA CYS A 80 -8.54 13.01 -2.79
C CYS A 80 -8.00 13.91 -1.68
N ILE A 81 -7.85 15.21 -1.97
CA ILE A 81 -7.58 16.24 -0.97
C ILE A 81 -8.89 16.72 -0.34
N SER A 82 -8.85 17.14 0.93
CA SER A 82 -10.07 17.60 1.62
C SER A 82 -10.71 18.80 0.94
N SER A 83 -12.02 18.97 1.09
CA SER A 83 -12.76 20.12 0.53
C SER A 83 -12.16 21.46 0.95
N LEU A 84 -11.67 21.57 2.18
CA LEU A 84 -10.96 22.75 2.69
C LEU A 84 -9.64 23.01 1.93
N GLN A 85 -8.87 21.96 1.63
CA GLN A 85 -7.64 22.08 0.84
C GLN A 85 -7.96 22.46 -0.61
N MET A 86 -8.97 21.83 -1.23
CA MET A 86 -9.42 22.20 -2.58
C MET A 86 -9.82 23.67 -2.65
N GLN A 87 -10.62 24.13 -1.69
CA GLN A 87 -11.02 25.55 -1.59
C GLN A 87 -9.81 26.47 -1.43
N SER A 88 -8.82 26.08 -0.61
CA SER A 88 -7.61 26.90 -0.42
C SER A 88 -6.79 27.09 -1.70
N LEU A 89 -6.70 26.06 -2.55
CA LEU A 89 -5.99 26.12 -3.84
C LEU A 89 -6.72 27.01 -4.85
N VAL A 90 -8.06 27.01 -4.83
CA VAL A 90 -8.88 27.87 -5.70
C VAL A 90 -8.84 29.33 -5.25
N LEU A 91 -8.89 29.58 -3.93
CA LEU A 91 -8.95 30.93 -3.36
C LEU A 91 -7.58 31.62 -3.27
N LYS A 92 -6.50 30.84 -3.24
CA LYS A 92 -5.12 31.31 -3.35
C LYS A 92 -4.44 30.62 -4.53
N PRO A 93 -4.78 31.00 -5.77
CA PRO A 93 -3.99 30.58 -6.90
C PRO A 93 -2.57 31.10 -6.66
N THR A 94 -1.60 30.20 -6.69
CA THR A 94 -0.19 30.55 -6.59
C THR A 94 0.25 31.32 -7.82
#